data_AF-A0A094FDD6-F1
#
_entry.id   AF-A0A094FDD6-F1
#
_cell.length_a   1.000
_cell.length_b   1.000
_cell.length_c   1.000
_cell.angle_alpha   90.00
_cell.angle_beta   90.00
_cell.angle_gamma   90.00
#
_symmetry.space_group_name_H-M   'P 1'
#
loop_
_entity.id
_entity.type
_entity.pdbx_description
1 polymer ?
#
loop_
_entity_poly.entity_id
_entity_poly.type
_entity_poly.pdbx_seq_one_letter_code
_entity_poly.pdbx_strand_id
1 'polypeptide(L)'
;MRKETIRLLSTYPRPIRPLATAIVITCYTEKDAACATTESRNQRGTSDFPSLFNEVVNGTVSHNVLFGILGLSARFSPNPETRSRGRAYAAEAKRSLKESIDDVCLQNIQACILVGTICSANSDVSAESIYYGIANTMAQLLHISSDDESSDAITQETKRRVWWSLYMIDTWSTAGIDLPRRLLFRGSGPKLPMDEGMFNRLERGDPPPEPWKPGLWTHYVVLVQIFGRILDLNRRLVFPSQEDKTPIEEDSQRLALELEDFERNLPADVRYSAANLAARIADSTGRMFVALHLGYHHYSTLLYYHYLENHKLSFAEPSRLYISRCKYHAAAFSDIIRVSLTNNEAEAVYNIVGHMTVVSSSVLVHTVLFGGNSEVREARERLEVNFQLLVKLDKFWPSVAPLINRLIKFQNFCIESTSPQPHKMDRWMIKFLLQHGLDLNSRDDVQSEEVPFYRPSNCVGSSSNWELLERSRMTEEIIRGAQVAPRNI
;
A
#
# COMPACT_ATOMS: atom_id res chain seq x y z
N MET A 1 -4.92 -2.41 31.94
CA MET A 1 -3.71 -2.73 31.15
C MET A 1 -3.72 -4.17 30.66
N ARG A 2 -3.08 -5.18 31.29
CA ARG A 2 -3.15 -6.60 30.84
C ARG A 2 -4.60 -7.11 30.68
N LYS A 3 -5.48 -6.82 31.65
CA LYS A 3 -6.92 -7.10 31.53
C LYS A 3 -7.63 -6.31 30.42
N GLU A 4 -7.16 -5.10 30.10
CA GLU A 4 -7.71 -4.25 29.04
C GLU A 4 -7.26 -4.75 27.66
N THR A 5 -5.99 -5.12 27.52
CA THR A 5 -5.42 -5.79 26.33
C THR A 5 -6.14 -7.11 26.10
N ILE A 6 -6.24 -7.96 27.13
CA ILE A 6 -7.00 -9.21 27.06
C ILE A 6 -8.46 -8.90 26.69
N ARG A 7 -9.11 -7.91 27.31
CA ARG A 7 -10.48 -7.49 26.99
C ARG A 7 -10.62 -6.97 25.55
N LEU A 8 -9.71 -6.15 25.06
CA LEU A 8 -9.66 -5.63 23.68
C LEU A 8 -9.39 -6.75 22.67
N LEU A 9 -8.67 -7.77 23.09
CA LEU A 9 -8.45 -8.99 22.34
C LEU A 9 -9.64 -9.96 22.46
N SER A 10 -10.46 -9.90 23.53
CA SER A 10 -11.51 -10.89 23.86
C SER A 10 -12.99 -10.47 23.82
N THR A 11 -13.32 -9.18 23.78
CA THR A 11 -14.73 -8.70 23.85
C THR A 11 -15.38 -8.41 22.50
N TYR A 12 -14.73 -8.78 21.39
CA TYR A 12 -15.29 -8.52 20.07
C TYR A 12 -15.77 -9.80 19.37
N PRO A 13 -17.07 -9.89 19.02
CA PRO A 13 -17.55 -10.92 18.09
C PRO A 13 -16.98 -10.60 16.70
N ARG A 14 -16.08 -11.46 16.19
CA ARG A 14 -15.49 -11.39 14.84
C ARG A 14 -15.05 -9.97 14.40
N PRO A 15 -13.99 -9.37 14.96
CA PRO A 15 -13.66 -7.98 14.64
C PRO A 15 -12.83 -7.83 13.35
N ILE A 16 -13.41 -7.14 12.37
CA ILE A 16 -12.85 -5.99 11.61
C ILE A 16 -11.37 -5.69 11.91
N ARG A 17 -10.40 -6.20 11.14
CA ARG A 17 -8.97 -5.98 11.47
C ARG A 17 -8.00 -5.87 10.28
N PRO A 18 -7.71 -4.63 9.85
CA PRO A 18 -6.45 -4.19 9.21
C PRO A 18 -5.24 -4.20 10.17
N LEU A 19 -5.43 -4.74 11.39
CA LEU A 19 -4.37 -5.21 12.29
C LEU A 19 -3.35 -6.04 11.53
N ALA A 20 -3.85 -6.89 10.62
CA ALA A 20 -3.09 -7.74 9.72
C ALA A 20 -2.02 -6.96 8.97
N THR A 21 -2.28 -5.79 8.40
CA THR A 21 -1.27 -5.07 7.60
C THR A 21 -0.06 -4.63 8.42
N ALA A 22 -0.31 -4.02 9.57
CA ALA A 22 0.75 -3.54 10.43
C ALA A 22 1.57 -4.68 11.05
N ILE A 23 0.89 -5.78 11.32
CA ILE A 23 1.41 -7.00 11.93
C ILE A 23 2.10 -7.92 10.90
N VAL A 24 1.63 -7.92 9.65
CA VAL A 24 2.25 -8.59 8.51
C VAL A 24 3.54 -7.86 8.12
N ILE A 25 3.60 -6.54 8.35
CA ILE A 25 4.85 -5.77 8.31
C ILE A 25 5.74 -6.04 9.56
N THR A 26 5.25 -6.61 10.67
CA THR A 26 6.02 -6.78 11.94
C THR A 26 5.85 -8.11 12.68
N CYS A 27 5.89 -9.26 11.97
CA CYS A 27 6.16 -10.59 12.54
C CYS A 27 5.02 -11.45 13.08
N TYR A 28 3.77 -11.06 12.95
CA TYR A 28 2.68 -11.90 13.46
C TYR A 28 1.65 -12.09 12.33
N THR A 29 0.88 -13.17 12.33
CA THR A 29 -0.15 -13.38 11.30
C THR A 29 -1.51 -12.92 11.81
N GLU A 30 -2.51 -12.93 10.94
CA GLU A 30 -3.93 -12.68 11.27
C GLU A 30 -4.45 -13.58 12.42
N LYS A 31 -3.84 -14.74 12.66
CA LYS A 31 -4.26 -15.70 13.71
C LYS A 31 -3.93 -15.20 15.13
N ASP A 32 -2.86 -14.42 15.30
CA ASP A 32 -2.46 -13.82 16.59
C ASP A 32 -3.53 -12.87 17.16
N ALA A 33 -4.36 -12.30 16.29
CA ALA A 33 -5.52 -11.50 16.64
C ALA A 33 -6.81 -12.32 16.85
N ALA A 34 -6.91 -13.49 16.21
CA ALA A 34 -8.11 -14.33 16.19
C ALA A 34 -8.25 -15.19 17.45
N CYS A 35 -7.15 -15.70 18.00
CA CYS A 35 -7.25 -16.68 19.09
C CYS A 35 -7.77 -16.08 20.39
N ALA A 36 -7.60 -14.78 20.60
CA ALA A 36 -8.13 -14.10 21.76
C ALA A 36 -9.67 -13.95 21.81
N THR A 37 -10.39 -14.28 20.74
CA THR A 37 -11.77 -13.85 20.48
C THR A 37 -12.86 -14.93 20.66
N THR A 38 -12.58 -16.09 21.24
CA THR A 38 -13.60 -17.15 21.38
C THR A 38 -14.19 -17.28 22.79
N GLU A 39 -15.51 -17.06 22.89
CA GLU A 39 -16.37 -17.54 23.98
C GLU A 39 -16.66 -19.05 23.92
N SER A 40 -15.96 -19.83 23.07
CA SER A 40 -15.93 -21.29 23.21
C SER A 40 -14.94 -21.69 24.31
N ARG A 41 -15.16 -21.18 25.51
CA ARG A 41 -14.27 -21.30 26.66
C ARG A 41 -14.23 -22.70 27.29
N ASN A 42 -14.87 -23.70 26.68
CA ASN A 42 -15.05 -25.03 27.27
C ASN A 42 -14.53 -26.21 26.45
N GLN A 43 -13.90 -26.05 25.27
CA GLN A 43 -13.45 -27.22 24.48
C GLN A 43 -12.12 -27.12 23.70
N ARG A 44 -11.38 -26.00 23.72
CA ARG A 44 -10.05 -25.93 23.05
C ARG A 44 -8.92 -25.75 24.04
N GLY A 45 -7.94 -26.64 23.97
CA GLY A 45 -6.76 -26.65 24.83
C GLY A 45 -5.90 -25.41 24.64
N THR A 46 -5.11 -25.08 25.65
CA THR A 46 -4.17 -23.94 25.68
C THR A 46 -3.08 -23.98 24.61
N SER A 47 -2.95 -25.08 23.86
CA SER A 47 -1.99 -25.29 22.76
C SER A 47 -2.43 -24.66 21.42
N ASP A 48 -3.68 -24.20 21.27
CA ASP A 48 -4.19 -23.66 19.99
C ASP A 48 -3.88 -22.15 19.78
N PHE A 49 -3.24 -21.49 20.76
CA PHE A 49 -3.01 -20.04 20.76
C PHE A 49 -1.65 -19.66 20.16
N PRO A 50 -1.60 -18.72 19.20
CA PRO A 50 -0.34 -18.23 18.60
C PRO A 50 0.65 -17.63 19.61
N SER A 51 1.92 -17.53 19.17
CA SER A 51 3.06 -17.12 20.01
C SER A 51 2.88 -15.75 20.67
N LEU A 52 2.36 -14.74 19.96
CA LEU A 52 2.15 -13.40 20.52
C LEU A 52 1.10 -13.40 21.63
N PHE A 53 0.01 -14.14 21.45
CA PHE A 53 -1.05 -14.21 22.47
C PHE A 53 -0.52 -14.84 23.75
N ASN A 54 0.26 -15.92 23.62
CA ASN A 54 0.92 -16.56 24.75
C ASN A 54 1.90 -15.60 25.43
N GLU A 55 2.64 -14.79 24.68
CA GLU A 55 3.54 -13.79 25.25
C GLU A 55 2.79 -12.66 25.97
N VAL A 56 1.64 -12.21 25.44
CA VAL A 56 0.79 -11.20 26.11
C VAL A 56 0.20 -11.79 27.40
N VAL A 57 -0.28 -13.03 27.34
CA VAL A 57 -0.80 -13.74 28.50
C VAL A 57 0.30 -13.93 29.52
N ASN A 58 1.52 -14.27 29.12
CA ASN A 58 2.64 -14.50 30.03
C ASN A 58 3.35 -13.20 30.47
N GLY A 59 3.02 -12.06 29.86
CA GLY A 59 3.61 -10.76 30.18
C GLY A 59 5.05 -10.60 29.67
N THR A 60 5.41 -11.31 28.59
CA THR A 60 6.77 -11.32 28.03
C THR A 60 6.93 -10.46 26.77
N VAL A 61 5.84 -9.90 26.23
CA VAL A 61 5.91 -8.95 25.11
C VAL A 61 6.55 -7.65 25.57
N SER A 62 7.45 -7.11 24.76
CA SER A 62 8.05 -5.80 25.01
C SER A 62 6.98 -4.71 25.10
N HIS A 63 7.14 -3.81 26.08
CA HIS A 63 6.17 -2.75 26.36
C HIS A 63 5.94 -1.84 25.15
N ASN A 64 7.01 -1.38 24.49
CA ASN A 64 6.92 -0.55 23.29
C ASN A 64 6.21 -1.24 22.11
N VAL A 65 6.45 -2.53 21.89
CA VAL A 65 5.77 -3.34 20.86
C VAL A 65 4.28 -3.47 21.20
N LEU A 66 3.95 -3.83 22.44
CA LEU A 66 2.56 -3.99 22.87
C LEU A 66 1.76 -2.69 22.70
N PHE A 67 2.30 -1.57 23.15
CA PHE A 67 1.65 -0.28 22.99
C PHE A 67 1.58 0.19 21.54
N GLY A 68 2.59 -0.13 20.72
CA GLY A 68 2.58 0.12 19.28
C GLY A 68 1.44 -0.63 18.59
N ILE A 69 1.29 -1.92 18.90
CA ILE A 69 0.16 -2.74 18.42
C ILE A 69 -1.15 -2.09 18.85
N LEU A 70 -1.34 -1.79 20.13
CA LEU A 70 -2.58 -1.20 20.64
C LEU A 70 -2.90 0.16 20.01
N GLY A 71 -1.91 1.05 19.89
CA GLY A 71 -2.08 2.39 19.33
C GLY A 71 -2.45 2.39 17.85
N LEU A 72 -1.89 1.46 17.08
CA LEU A 72 -2.25 1.27 15.68
C LEU A 72 -3.63 0.62 15.54
N SER A 73 -3.86 -0.45 16.30
CA SER A 73 -5.07 -1.27 16.28
C SER A 73 -6.34 -0.55 16.70
N ALA A 74 -6.22 0.36 17.66
CA ALA A 74 -7.36 1.02 18.28
C ALA A 74 -8.30 1.68 17.26
N ARG A 75 -7.78 2.21 16.15
CA ARG A 75 -8.57 2.90 15.11
C ARG A 75 -9.60 2.01 14.40
N PHE A 76 -9.38 0.69 14.38
CA PHE A 76 -10.29 -0.26 13.74
C PHE A 76 -11.33 -0.82 14.68
N SER A 77 -11.26 -0.47 15.97
CA SER A 77 -12.24 -0.92 16.93
C SER A 77 -13.62 -0.33 16.61
N PRO A 78 -14.71 -1.13 16.66
CA PRO A 78 -16.05 -0.60 16.56
C PRO A 78 -16.46 0.21 17.81
N ASN A 79 -15.77 0.05 18.95
CA ASN A 79 -16.01 0.82 20.17
C ASN A 79 -15.33 2.20 20.14
N PRO A 80 -16.08 3.32 20.19
CA PRO A 80 -15.53 4.68 20.20
C PRO A 80 -14.56 4.94 21.37
N GLU A 81 -14.80 4.36 22.54
CA GLU A 81 -13.94 4.53 23.71
C GLU A 81 -12.57 3.85 23.51
N THR A 82 -12.55 2.72 22.82
CA THR A 82 -11.28 2.07 22.43
C THR A 82 -10.54 2.94 21.42
N ARG A 83 -11.24 3.47 20.41
CA ARG A 83 -10.64 4.37 19.42
C ARG A 83 -10.01 5.60 20.07
N SER A 84 -10.68 6.21 21.05
CA SER A 84 -10.20 7.43 21.73
C SER A 84 -8.90 7.19 22.51
N ARG A 85 -8.71 6.00 23.07
CA ARG A 85 -7.48 5.60 23.78
C ARG A 85 -6.29 5.32 22.86
N GLY A 86 -6.53 5.10 21.56
CA GLY A 86 -5.48 4.80 20.59
C GLY A 86 -4.34 5.83 20.56
N ARG A 87 -4.67 7.12 20.69
CA ARG A 87 -3.65 8.19 20.77
C ARG A 87 -2.76 8.09 22.00
N ALA A 88 -3.35 7.76 23.15
CA ALA A 88 -2.57 7.56 24.38
C ALA A 88 -1.65 6.35 24.26
N TYR A 89 -2.13 5.25 23.67
CA TYR A 89 -1.29 4.07 23.43
C TYR A 89 -0.14 4.34 22.46
N ALA A 90 -0.41 5.07 21.37
CA ALA A 90 0.61 5.49 20.43
C ALA A 90 1.68 6.41 21.07
N ALA A 91 1.25 7.36 21.89
CA ALA A 91 2.16 8.24 22.61
C ALA A 91 3.07 7.46 23.57
N GLU A 92 2.50 6.50 24.28
CA GLU A 92 3.23 5.62 25.20
C GLU A 92 4.22 4.70 24.48
N ALA A 93 3.84 4.12 23.34
CA ALA A 93 4.75 3.35 22.49
C ALA A 93 5.96 4.19 22.07
N LYS A 94 5.70 5.43 21.61
CA LYS A 94 6.73 6.38 21.17
C LYS A 94 7.63 6.82 22.32
N ARG A 95 7.06 7.04 23.52
CA ARG A 95 7.82 7.40 24.74
C ARG A 95 8.74 6.27 25.16
N SER A 96 8.20 5.07 25.35
CA SER A 96 8.97 3.89 25.77
C SER A 96 10.06 3.51 24.76
N LEU A 97 9.77 3.60 23.46
CA LEU A 97 10.78 3.36 22.42
C LEU A 97 11.93 4.37 22.47
N LYS A 98 11.66 5.65 22.76
CA LYS A 98 12.71 6.66 22.88
C LYS A 98 13.62 6.42 24.09
N GLU A 99 13.09 5.87 25.17
CA GLU A 99 13.86 5.55 26.38
C GLU A 99 14.82 4.38 26.16
N SER A 100 14.47 3.45 25.27
CA SER A 100 15.27 2.27 24.94
C SER A 100 15.90 2.34 23.55
N ILE A 101 16.00 3.53 22.92
CA ILE A 101 16.32 3.65 21.49
C ILE A 101 17.73 3.17 21.13
N ASP A 102 18.65 3.20 22.11
CA ASP A 102 20.04 2.76 21.92
C ASP A 102 20.18 1.24 22.00
N ASP A 103 19.16 0.52 22.49
CA ASP A 103 19.17 -0.94 22.57
C ASP A 103 18.93 -1.53 21.17
N VAL A 104 19.98 -2.08 20.57
CA VAL A 104 19.87 -2.74 19.27
C VAL A 104 19.28 -4.14 19.45
N CYS A 105 17.95 -4.27 19.34
CA CYS A 105 17.24 -5.54 19.49
C CYS A 105 16.05 -5.68 18.52
N LEU A 106 15.59 -6.92 18.30
CA LEU A 106 14.48 -7.22 17.38
C LEU A 106 13.18 -6.50 17.78
N GLN A 107 12.92 -6.39 19.08
CA GLN A 107 11.73 -5.73 19.62
C GLN A 107 11.73 -4.23 19.32
N ASN A 108 12.89 -3.57 19.39
CA ASN A 108 12.99 -2.16 19.02
C ASN A 108 12.85 -1.94 17.51
N ILE A 109 13.30 -2.89 16.68
CA ILE A 109 13.02 -2.84 15.23
C ILE A 109 11.51 -2.91 14.99
N GLN A 110 10.83 -3.89 15.58
CA GLN A 110 9.37 -4.04 15.47
C GLN A 110 8.63 -2.79 15.98
N ALA A 111 9.04 -2.25 17.14
CA ALA A 111 8.47 -1.05 17.72
C ALA A 111 8.70 0.19 16.83
N CYS A 112 9.89 0.35 16.25
CA CYS A 112 10.17 1.42 15.29
C CYS A 112 9.26 1.33 14.07
N ILE A 113 9.03 0.12 13.53
CA ILE A 113 8.12 -0.06 12.40
C ILE A 113 6.67 0.30 12.79
N LEU A 114 6.20 -0.14 13.96
CA LEU A 114 4.85 0.18 14.46
C LEU A 114 4.67 1.69 14.65
N VAL A 115 5.63 2.35 15.33
CA VAL A 115 5.61 3.80 15.58
C VAL A 115 5.72 4.59 14.26
N GLY A 116 6.58 4.17 13.33
CA GLY A 116 6.68 4.76 12.00
C GLY A 116 5.35 4.69 11.25
N THR A 117 4.68 3.54 11.29
CA THR A 117 3.36 3.34 10.66
C THR A 117 2.27 4.20 11.31
N ILE A 118 2.32 4.39 12.63
CA ILE A 118 1.43 5.30 13.35
C ILE A 118 1.67 6.75 12.92
N CYS A 119 2.93 7.18 12.80
CA CYS A 119 3.32 8.50 12.32
C CYS A 119 2.82 8.73 10.88
N SER A 120 3.06 7.76 9.99
CA SER A 120 2.58 7.78 8.60
C SER A 120 1.08 8.02 8.51
N ALA A 121 0.31 7.28 9.30
CA ALA A 121 -1.14 7.42 9.34
C ALA A 121 -1.64 8.78 9.84
N ASN A 122 -0.84 9.48 10.63
CA ASN A 122 -1.15 10.82 11.14
C ASN A 122 -0.51 11.93 10.29
N SER A 123 -0.02 11.59 9.09
CA SER A 123 0.68 12.52 8.18
C SER A 123 1.96 13.14 8.76
N ASP A 124 2.60 12.49 9.74
CA ASP A 124 3.91 12.89 10.28
C ASP A 124 5.04 12.15 9.55
N VAL A 125 5.26 12.55 8.30
CA VAL A 125 6.13 11.85 7.36
C VAL A 125 7.61 11.95 7.75
N SER A 126 7.99 13.06 8.40
CA SER A 126 9.34 13.24 8.96
C SER A 126 9.62 12.23 10.08
N ALA A 127 8.72 12.09 11.05
CA ALA A 127 8.92 11.13 12.13
C ALA A 127 8.85 9.69 11.63
N GLU A 128 7.92 9.37 10.71
CA GLU A 128 7.86 8.08 10.01
C GLU A 128 9.24 7.71 9.46
N SER A 129 9.83 8.60 8.66
CA SER A 129 11.11 8.39 7.98
C SER A 129 12.29 8.20 8.95
N ILE A 130 12.26 8.87 10.10
CA ILE A 130 13.26 8.71 11.16
C ILE A 130 13.15 7.31 11.77
N TYR A 131 11.96 6.88 12.20
CA TYR A 131 11.80 5.58 12.85
C TYR A 131 12.10 4.41 11.92
N TYR A 132 11.67 4.47 10.65
CA TYR A 132 12.08 3.47 9.66
C TYR A 132 13.59 3.47 9.40
N GLY A 133 14.25 4.62 9.54
CA GLY A 133 15.71 4.73 9.41
C GLY A 133 16.44 4.03 10.53
N ILE A 134 15.99 4.27 11.76
CA ILE A 134 16.51 3.59 12.96
C ILE A 134 16.29 2.07 12.84
N ALA A 135 15.09 1.64 12.43
CA ALA A 135 14.78 0.23 12.23
C ALA A 135 15.71 -0.44 11.21
N ASN A 136 15.96 0.22 10.07
CA ASN A 136 16.90 -0.26 9.05
C ASN A 136 18.33 -0.37 9.59
N THR A 137 18.80 0.64 10.32
CA THR A 137 20.14 0.62 10.93
C THR A 137 20.26 -0.52 11.95
N MET A 138 19.29 -0.68 12.84
CA MET A 138 19.28 -1.77 13.83
C MET A 138 19.25 -3.16 13.17
N ALA A 139 18.45 -3.33 12.11
CA ALA A 139 18.38 -4.58 11.36
C ALA A 139 19.71 -4.98 10.72
N GLN A 140 20.45 -4.00 10.19
CA GLN A 140 21.79 -4.22 9.63
C GLN A 140 22.82 -4.54 10.71
N LEU A 141 22.80 -3.82 11.84
CA LEU A 141 23.71 -4.06 12.98
C LEU A 141 23.51 -5.45 13.60
N LEU A 142 22.27 -5.96 13.62
CA LEU A 142 21.96 -7.30 14.11
C LEU A 142 22.15 -8.40 13.07
N HIS A 143 22.46 -8.05 11.82
CA HIS A 143 22.57 -9.00 10.71
C HIS A 143 21.35 -9.95 10.60
N ILE A 144 20.12 -9.42 10.79
CA ILE A 144 18.89 -10.26 10.80
C ILE A 144 18.58 -10.93 9.45
N SER A 145 19.26 -10.51 8.38
CA SER A 145 19.20 -11.11 7.05
C SER A 145 19.99 -12.42 6.94
N SER A 146 20.90 -12.70 7.88
CA SER A 146 21.70 -13.91 7.88
C SER A 146 20.92 -15.03 8.57
N ASP A 147 20.95 -16.23 7.99
CA ASP A 147 20.41 -17.41 8.68
C ASP A 147 21.33 -17.76 9.85
N ASP A 148 20.72 -17.92 11.03
CA ASP A 148 21.38 -18.30 12.26
C ASP A 148 20.82 -19.66 12.69
N GLU A 149 21.60 -20.72 12.45
CA GLU A 149 21.22 -22.11 12.75
C GLU A 149 20.98 -22.36 14.24
N SER A 150 21.45 -21.48 15.12
CA SER A 150 21.20 -21.58 16.57
C SER A 150 19.83 -21.04 16.99
N SER A 151 19.18 -20.23 16.15
CA SER A 151 17.84 -19.69 16.40
C SER A 151 16.76 -20.74 16.10
N ASP A 152 15.70 -20.78 16.92
CA ASP A 152 14.52 -21.63 16.65
C ASP A 152 13.76 -21.18 15.38
N ALA A 153 12.90 -22.07 14.85
CA ALA A 153 12.19 -21.82 13.59
C ALA A 153 11.29 -20.57 13.62
N ILE A 154 10.67 -20.24 14.76
CA ILE A 154 9.84 -19.05 14.92
C ILE A 154 10.72 -17.81 14.86
N THR A 155 11.84 -17.80 15.58
CA THR A 155 12.79 -16.69 15.60
C THR A 155 13.38 -16.43 14.21
N GLN A 156 13.79 -17.49 13.50
CA GLN A 156 14.31 -17.35 12.13
C GLN A 156 13.26 -16.74 11.18
N GLU A 157 12.04 -17.27 11.18
CA GLU A 157 10.97 -16.77 10.32
C GLU A 157 10.52 -15.35 10.69
N THR A 158 10.52 -15.02 11.98
CA THR A 158 10.27 -13.67 12.50
C THR A 158 11.30 -12.69 11.95
N LYS A 159 12.59 -13.00 12.02
CA LYS A 159 13.69 -12.18 11.46
C LYS A 159 13.53 -12.00 9.94
N ARG A 160 13.23 -13.08 9.20
CA ARG A 160 12.97 -13.02 7.74
C ARG A 160 11.82 -12.07 7.40
N ARG A 161 10.71 -12.18 8.13
CA ARG A 161 9.54 -11.29 7.93
C ARG A 161 9.89 -9.84 8.26
N VAL A 162 10.59 -9.54 9.36
CA VAL A 162 11.06 -8.17 9.64
C VAL A 162 11.88 -7.61 8.49
N TRP A 163 12.89 -8.37 8.05
CA TRP A 163 13.80 -7.92 7.01
C TRP A 163 13.04 -7.58 5.72
N TRP A 164 12.18 -8.49 5.26
CA TRP A 164 11.42 -8.29 4.04
C TRP A 164 10.37 -7.18 4.15
N SER A 165 9.80 -6.97 5.34
CA SER A 165 8.94 -5.84 5.62
C SER A 165 9.67 -4.51 5.57
N LEU A 166 10.87 -4.43 6.17
CA LEU A 166 11.71 -3.24 6.08
C LEU A 166 12.10 -2.94 4.62
N TYR A 167 12.41 -3.96 3.83
CA TYR A 167 12.69 -3.80 2.40
C TYR A 167 11.49 -3.20 1.63
N MET A 168 10.28 -3.71 1.89
CA MET A 168 9.05 -3.17 1.30
C MET A 168 8.78 -1.73 1.77
N ILE A 169 8.86 -1.48 3.08
CA ILE A 169 8.67 -0.15 3.65
C ILE A 169 9.67 0.83 3.05
N ASP A 170 10.95 0.48 2.97
CA ASP A 170 11.99 1.35 2.44
C ASP A 170 11.70 1.71 0.98
N THR A 171 11.27 0.75 0.16
CA THR A 171 10.88 1.00 -1.24
C THR A 171 9.71 1.98 -1.35
N TRP A 172 8.68 1.85 -0.50
CA TRP A 172 7.49 2.70 -0.54
C TRP A 172 7.68 4.07 0.11
N SER A 173 8.19 4.08 1.35
CA SER A 173 8.34 5.30 2.16
C SER A 173 9.32 6.27 1.51
N THR A 174 10.50 5.80 1.08
CA THR A 174 11.51 6.68 0.46
C THR A 174 11.03 7.23 -0.88
N ALA A 175 10.30 6.44 -1.68
CA ALA A 175 9.64 6.92 -2.90
C ALA A 175 8.58 8.00 -2.61
N GLY A 176 7.85 7.84 -1.50
CA GLY A 176 6.82 8.77 -1.04
C GLY A 176 7.30 10.18 -0.72
N ILE A 177 8.59 10.36 -0.44
CA ILE A 177 9.20 11.66 -0.10
C ILE A 177 10.47 11.99 -0.86
N ASP A 178 10.72 11.28 -1.95
CA ASP A 178 11.90 11.47 -2.81
C ASP A 178 13.25 11.32 -2.11
N LEU A 179 13.33 10.39 -1.15
CA LEU A 179 14.60 9.95 -0.58
C LEU A 179 15.18 8.77 -1.37
N PRO A 180 16.52 8.59 -1.32
CA PRO A 180 17.13 7.36 -1.80
C PRO A 180 16.74 6.18 -0.90
N ARG A 181 16.55 5.01 -1.52
CA ARG A 181 16.34 3.74 -0.79
C ARG A 181 17.57 3.44 0.07
N ARG A 182 17.35 3.07 1.32
CA ARG A 182 18.40 2.75 2.31
C ARG A 182 18.84 1.30 2.22
N LEU A 183 17.92 0.40 1.88
CA LEU A 183 18.20 -1.01 1.70
C LEU A 183 18.47 -1.30 0.23
N LEU A 184 19.75 -1.25 -0.16
CA LEU A 184 20.18 -1.67 -1.48
C LEU A 184 20.35 -3.18 -1.52
N PHE A 185 19.53 -3.86 -2.32
CA PHE A 185 19.66 -5.28 -2.57
C PHE A 185 20.84 -5.54 -3.52
N ARG A 186 22.01 -5.90 -2.97
CA ARG A 186 23.26 -6.14 -3.72
C ARG A 186 23.73 -7.60 -3.71
N GLY A 187 22.86 -8.56 -3.42
CA GLY A 187 23.21 -9.99 -3.33
C GLY A 187 21.99 -10.87 -3.08
N SER A 188 22.17 -12.11 -2.62
CA SER A 188 21.06 -12.95 -2.16
C SER A 188 20.61 -12.51 -0.76
N GLY A 189 19.39 -11.97 -0.65
CA GLY A 189 18.75 -11.72 0.64
C GLY A 189 18.46 -13.01 1.41
N PRO A 190 17.87 -12.90 2.63
CA PRO A 190 17.46 -14.07 3.38
C PRO A 190 16.46 -14.91 2.57
N LYS A 191 16.30 -16.18 2.95
CA LYS A 191 15.23 -17.02 2.43
C LYS A 191 13.88 -16.30 2.48
N LEU A 192 13.06 -16.51 1.44
CA LEU A 192 11.74 -15.90 1.36
C LEU A 192 10.81 -16.44 2.49
N PRO A 193 9.81 -15.66 2.92
CA PRO A 193 8.91 -16.04 4.01
C PRO A 193 8.04 -17.27 3.70
N MET A 194 7.80 -18.11 4.70
CA MET A 194 6.96 -19.30 4.53
C MET A 194 5.44 -18.98 4.52
N ASP A 195 4.64 -20.01 4.25
CA ASP A 195 3.18 -19.97 4.31
C ASP A 195 2.66 -19.51 5.68
N GLU A 196 1.66 -18.63 5.68
CA GLU A 196 1.12 -18.02 6.89
C GLU A 196 0.48 -19.08 7.81
N GLY A 197 -0.20 -20.08 7.24
CA GLY A 197 -0.78 -21.19 7.99
C GLY A 197 0.28 -22.12 8.58
N MET A 198 1.39 -22.31 7.86
CA MET A 198 2.55 -23.07 8.35
C MET A 198 3.23 -22.37 9.53
N PHE A 199 3.55 -21.08 9.40
CA PHE A 199 4.16 -20.30 10.48
C PHE A 199 3.29 -20.29 11.74
N ASN A 200 1.97 -20.20 11.56
CA ASN A 200 0.97 -20.20 12.64
C ASN A 200 0.83 -21.50 13.44
N ARG A 201 1.39 -22.58 12.95
CA ARG A 201 1.36 -23.89 13.61
C ARG A 201 2.67 -24.21 14.32
N LEU A 202 3.69 -23.37 14.18
CA LEU A 202 4.96 -23.58 14.85
C LEU A 202 4.84 -23.28 16.36
N GLU A 203 5.41 -24.18 17.15
CA GLU A 203 5.62 -24.02 18.58
C GLU A 203 7.10 -23.78 18.90
N ARG A 204 7.38 -23.30 20.12
CA ARG A 204 8.76 -23.02 20.53
C ARG A 204 9.57 -24.32 20.58
N GLY A 205 10.70 -24.33 19.89
CA GLY A 205 11.58 -25.49 19.80
C GLY A 205 11.31 -26.39 18.60
N ASP A 206 10.27 -26.10 17.81
CA ASP A 206 10.02 -26.82 16.56
C ASP A 206 11.18 -26.58 15.57
N PRO A 207 11.58 -27.63 14.81
CA PRO A 207 12.49 -27.45 13.70
C PRO A 207 11.81 -26.70 12.55
N PRO A 208 12.58 -26.11 11.61
CA PRO A 208 12.02 -25.54 10.40
C PRO A 208 11.18 -26.57 9.63
N PRO A 209 9.98 -26.19 9.15
CA PRO A 209 9.06 -27.13 8.52
C PRO A 209 9.57 -27.63 7.16
N GLU A 210 9.44 -28.94 6.94
CA GLU A 210 9.75 -29.61 5.67
C GLU A 210 8.54 -30.42 5.14
N PRO A 211 8.15 -30.27 3.85
CA PRO A 211 8.72 -29.34 2.89
C PRO A 211 8.32 -27.88 3.18
N TRP A 212 9.25 -26.96 3.00
CA TRP A 212 8.98 -25.52 3.08
C TRP A 212 8.04 -25.09 1.94
N LYS A 213 7.01 -24.30 2.25
CA LYS A 213 6.08 -23.73 1.27
C LYS A 213 6.14 -22.19 1.31
N PRO A 214 6.24 -21.49 0.17
CA PRO A 214 6.14 -20.03 0.13
C PRO A 214 4.74 -19.55 0.51
N GLY A 215 4.66 -18.49 1.32
CA GLY A 215 3.40 -17.81 1.66
C GLY A 215 3.06 -16.65 0.73
N LEU A 216 1.92 -16.00 0.98
CA LEU A 216 1.55 -14.78 0.25
C LEU A 216 2.64 -13.71 0.37
N TRP A 217 3.30 -13.61 1.54
CA TRP A 217 4.38 -12.66 1.78
C TRP A 217 5.58 -12.83 0.82
N THR A 218 5.86 -14.06 0.37
CA THR A 218 6.88 -14.30 -0.66
C THR A 218 6.55 -13.56 -1.95
N HIS A 219 5.28 -13.61 -2.39
CA HIS A 219 4.86 -12.99 -3.64
C HIS A 219 4.87 -11.46 -3.55
N TYR A 220 4.57 -10.88 -2.38
CA TYR A 220 4.76 -9.45 -2.15
C TYR A 220 6.21 -9.00 -2.34
N VAL A 221 7.16 -9.77 -1.78
CA VAL A 221 8.59 -9.47 -1.88
C VAL A 221 9.05 -9.49 -3.33
N VAL A 222 8.69 -10.54 -4.08
CA VAL A 222 9.06 -10.62 -5.51
C VAL A 222 8.47 -9.45 -6.29
N LEU A 223 7.20 -9.13 -6.04
CA LEU A 223 6.51 -8.05 -6.73
C LEU A 223 7.09 -6.67 -6.40
N VAL A 224 7.47 -6.41 -5.14
CA VAL A 224 8.06 -5.11 -4.75
C VAL A 224 9.45 -4.89 -5.37
N GLN A 225 10.19 -5.97 -5.66
CA GLN A 225 11.47 -5.85 -6.36
C GLN A 225 11.28 -5.34 -7.79
N ILE A 226 10.22 -5.80 -8.48
CA ILE A 226 9.83 -5.26 -9.80
C ILE A 226 9.41 -3.79 -9.66
N PHE A 227 8.61 -3.47 -8.63
CA PHE A 227 8.21 -2.10 -8.34
C PHE A 227 9.40 -1.14 -8.14
N GLY A 228 10.44 -1.56 -7.44
CA GLY A 228 11.66 -0.76 -7.27
C GLY A 228 12.27 -0.32 -8.61
N ARG A 229 12.30 -1.21 -9.61
CA ARG A 229 12.79 -0.91 -10.96
C ARG A 229 11.82 -0.02 -11.75
N ILE A 230 10.50 -0.21 -11.56
CA ILE A 230 9.48 0.67 -12.15
C ILE A 230 9.61 2.10 -11.60
N LEU A 231 9.89 2.27 -10.31
CA LEU A 231 10.15 3.58 -9.71
C LEU A 231 11.38 4.25 -10.34
N ASP A 232 12.45 3.49 -10.57
CA ASP A 232 13.68 4.00 -11.17
C ASP A 232 13.47 4.41 -12.63
N LEU A 233 12.71 3.62 -13.41
CA LEU A 233 12.26 3.99 -14.76
C LEU A 233 11.46 5.29 -14.74
N ASN A 234 10.46 5.40 -13.85
CA ASN A 234 9.63 6.60 -13.74
C ASN A 234 10.46 7.84 -13.40
N ARG A 235 11.44 7.73 -12.49
CA ARG A 235 12.35 8.84 -12.18
C ARG A 235 13.20 9.23 -13.40
N ARG A 236 13.73 8.27 -14.16
CA ARG A 236 14.55 8.55 -15.36
C ARG A 236 13.80 9.28 -16.47
N LEU A 237 12.48 9.10 -16.58
CA LEU A 237 11.64 9.83 -17.54
C LEU A 237 11.71 11.36 -17.34
N VAL A 238 11.95 11.81 -16.11
CA VAL A 238 11.99 13.24 -15.74
C VAL A 238 13.40 13.71 -15.41
N PHE A 239 14.22 12.82 -14.87
CA PHE A 239 15.61 13.08 -14.49
C PHE A 239 16.53 12.12 -15.25
N PRO A 240 16.87 12.42 -16.51
CA PRO A 240 17.68 11.53 -17.33
C PRO A 240 19.04 11.24 -16.67
N SER A 241 19.39 9.96 -16.60
CA SER A 241 20.71 9.55 -16.14
C SER A 241 21.76 9.84 -17.21
N GLN A 242 22.94 10.31 -16.80
CA GLN A 242 24.09 10.45 -17.71
C GLN A 242 24.77 9.10 -17.98
N GLU A 243 24.65 8.15 -17.04
CA GLU A 243 25.32 6.85 -17.07
C GLU A 243 24.47 5.77 -17.74
N ASP A 244 23.17 5.77 -17.47
CA ASP A 244 22.22 4.81 -18.04
C ASP A 244 21.57 5.37 -19.30
N LYS A 245 21.94 4.76 -20.44
CA LYS A 245 21.49 5.14 -21.78
C LYS A 245 20.51 4.14 -22.38
N THR A 246 20.04 3.17 -21.58
CA THR A 246 19.04 2.19 -22.04
C THR A 246 17.77 2.92 -22.50
N PRO A 247 17.27 2.67 -23.71
CA PRO A 247 16.02 3.26 -24.17
C PRO A 247 14.86 2.96 -23.21
N ILE A 248 14.03 3.96 -22.95
CA ILE A 248 12.86 3.88 -22.07
C ILE A 248 11.91 2.76 -22.51
N GLU A 249 11.74 2.60 -23.83
CA GLU A 249 10.90 1.58 -24.42
C GLU A 249 11.41 0.16 -24.16
N GLU A 250 12.74 -0.04 -24.21
CA GLU A 250 13.37 -1.34 -23.92
C GLU A 250 13.18 -1.71 -22.44
N ASP A 251 13.41 -0.77 -21.52
CA ASP A 251 13.15 -0.99 -20.10
C ASP A 251 11.67 -1.22 -19.81
N SER A 252 10.78 -0.48 -20.49
CA SER A 252 9.34 -0.65 -20.36
C SER A 252 8.90 -2.05 -20.82
N GLN A 253 9.45 -2.54 -21.93
CA GLN A 253 9.20 -3.89 -22.43
C GLN A 253 9.73 -4.97 -21.49
N ARG A 254 10.96 -4.81 -20.98
CA ARG A 254 11.54 -5.74 -20.02
C ARG A 254 10.71 -5.84 -18.75
N LEU A 255 10.32 -4.71 -18.16
CA LEU A 255 9.49 -4.67 -16.95
C LEU A 255 8.07 -5.19 -17.21
N ALA A 256 7.52 -4.98 -18.41
CA ALA A 256 6.24 -5.57 -18.81
C ALA A 256 6.31 -7.10 -18.79
N LEU A 257 7.37 -7.69 -19.37
CA LEU A 257 7.59 -9.13 -19.35
C LEU A 257 7.79 -9.65 -17.92
N GLU A 258 8.54 -8.94 -17.08
CA GLU A 258 8.72 -9.32 -15.66
C GLU A 258 7.39 -9.36 -14.89
N LEU A 259 6.48 -8.41 -15.13
CA LEU A 259 5.14 -8.40 -14.51
C LEU A 259 4.24 -9.52 -15.06
N GLU A 260 4.27 -9.78 -16.36
CA GLU A 260 3.55 -10.90 -16.97
C GLU A 260 4.07 -12.25 -16.44
N ASP A 261 5.38 -12.41 -16.33
CA ASP A 261 6.01 -13.59 -15.75
C ASP A 261 5.67 -13.76 -14.28
N PHE A 262 5.63 -12.67 -13.52
CA PHE A 262 5.18 -12.72 -12.13
C PHE A 262 3.78 -13.32 -12.03
N GLU A 263 2.80 -12.79 -12.78
CA GLU A 263 1.41 -13.28 -12.74
C GLU A 263 1.29 -14.72 -13.24
N ARG A 264 1.98 -15.08 -14.33
CA ARG A 264 1.98 -16.44 -14.88
C ARG A 264 2.58 -17.46 -13.91
N ASN A 265 3.64 -17.08 -13.20
CA ASN A 265 4.33 -17.98 -12.26
C ASN A 265 3.70 -18.02 -10.87
N LEU A 266 2.65 -17.24 -10.60
CA LEU A 266 1.87 -17.41 -9.37
C LEU A 266 1.27 -18.84 -9.32
N PRO A 267 1.35 -19.51 -8.15
CA PRO A 267 0.64 -20.76 -7.92
C PRO A 267 -0.85 -20.64 -8.24
N ALA A 268 -1.46 -21.74 -8.69
CA ALA A 268 -2.86 -21.73 -9.13
C ALA A 268 -3.84 -21.27 -8.02
N ASP A 269 -3.52 -21.55 -6.76
CA ASP A 269 -4.28 -21.14 -5.56
C ASP A 269 -4.01 -19.68 -5.12
N VAL A 270 -3.04 -19.00 -5.74
CA VAL A 270 -2.66 -17.60 -5.45
C VAL A 270 -3.11 -16.64 -6.56
N ARG A 271 -3.38 -17.12 -7.78
CA ARG A 271 -3.89 -16.29 -8.89
C ARG A 271 -5.25 -15.69 -8.54
N TYR A 272 -5.51 -14.46 -9.00
CA TYR A 272 -6.79 -13.80 -8.70
C TYR A 272 -7.96 -14.54 -9.33
N SER A 273 -8.91 -14.96 -8.50
CA SER A 273 -10.21 -15.49 -8.93
C SER A 273 -11.19 -15.40 -7.77
N ALA A 274 -12.50 -15.42 -8.06
CA ALA A 274 -13.53 -15.45 -7.01
C ALA A 274 -13.40 -16.69 -6.12
N ALA A 275 -13.06 -17.85 -6.70
CA ALA A 275 -12.86 -19.10 -5.97
C ALA A 275 -11.65 -19.02 -5.03
N ASN A 276 -10.51 -18.51 -5.50
CA ASN A 276 -9.32 -18.36 -4.66
C ASN A 276 -9.53 -17.30 -3.58
N LEU A 277 -10.21 -16.19 -3.88
CA LEU A 277 -10.58 -15.21 -2.87
C LEU A 277 -11.43 -15.83 -1.76
N ALA A 278 -12.46 -16.62 -2.12
CA ALA A 278 -13.29 -17.31 -1.14
C ALA A 278 -12.48 -18.30 -0.28
N ALA A 279 -11.56 -19.05 -0.88
CA ALA A 279 -10.65 -19.94 -0.15
C ALA A 279 -9.74 -19.17 0.82
N ARG A 280 -9.16 -18.04 0.39
CA ARG A 280 -8.32 -17.19 1.25
C ARG A 280 -9.09 -16.49 2.36
N ILE A 281 -10.36 -16.14 2.14
CA ILE A 281 -11.25 -15.68 3.21
C ILE A 281 -11.43 -16.78 4.26
N ALA A 282 -11.71 -18.02 3.84
CA ALA A 282 -11.86 -19.15 4.75
C ALA A 282 -10.59 -19.41 5.58
N ASP A 283 -9.42 -19.17 5.00
CA ASP A 283 -8.12 -19.32 5.66
C ASP A 283 -7.67 -18.08 6.46
N SER A 284 -8.51 -17.04 6.60
CA SER A 284 -8.14 -15.77 7.24
C SER A 284 -6.89 -15.11 6.63
N THR A 285 -6.86 -15.07 5.29
CA THR A 285 -5.81 -14.42 4.51
C THR A 285 -6.40 -13.60 3.33
N GLY A 286 -7.72 -13.39 3.33
CA GLY A 286 -8.45 -12.71 2.23
C GLY A 286 -7.98 -11.28 1.97
N ARG A 287 -7.67 -10.51 3.03
CA ARG A 287 -7.17 -9.13 2.90
C ARG A 287 -5.75 -9.10 2.32
N MET A 288 -4.86 -9.99 2.78
CA MET A 288 -3.53 -10.18 2.19
C MET A 288 -3.61 -10.63 0.74
N PHE A 289 -4.59 -11.45 0.37
CA PHE A 289 -4.78 -11.82 -1.02
C PHE A 289 -5.20 -10.61 -1.88
N VAL A 290 -6.18 -9.83 -1.42
CA VAL A 290 -6.62 -8.61 -2.11
C VAL A 290 -5.47 -7.60 -2.27
N ALA A 291 -4.69 -7.34 -1.22
CA ALA A 291 -3.61 -6.37 -1.29
C ALA A 291 -2.46 -6.78 -2.24
N LEU A 292 -2.22 -8.09 -2.46
CA LEU A 292 -1.24 -8.57 -3.43
C LEU A 292 -1.65 -8.16 -4.85
N HIS A 293 -2.92 -8.42 -5.18
CA HIS A 293 -3.46 -8.15 -6.52
C HIS A 293 -3.68 -6.65 -6.75
N LEU A 294 -4.07 -5.88 -5.72
CA LEU A 294 -4.07 -4.42 -5.79
C LEU A 294 -2.66 -3.87 -6.08
N GLY A 295 -1.63 -4.40 -5.40
CA GLY A 295 -0.24 -4.04 -5.66
C GLY A 295 0.18 -4.35 -7.10
N TYR A 296 -0.18 -5.54 -7.61
CA TYR A 296 0.14 -5.96 -8.98
C TYR A 296 -0.43 -4.97 -10.01
N HIS A 297 -1.74 -4.68 -9.93
CA HIS A 297 -2.36 -3.74 -10.86
C HIS A 297 -1.81 -2.31 -10.69
N HIS A 298 -1.54 -1.86 -9.46
CA HIS A 298 -0.98 -0.54 -9.24
C HIS A 298 0.42 -0.38 -9.87
N TYR A 299 1.30 -1.36 -9.71
CA TYR A 299 2.65 -1.32 -10.29
C TYR A 299 2.61 -1.35 -11.83
N SER A 300 1.73 -2.18 -12.41
CA SER A 300 1.50 -2.17 -13.85
C SER A 300 0.94 -0.84 -14.35
N THR A 301 0.02 -0.22 -13.61
CA THR A 301 -0.48 1.13 -13.94
C THR A 301 0.67 2.15 -13.97
N LEU A 302 1.56 2.14 -12.98
CA LEU A 302 2.72 3.04 -12.94
C LEU A 302 3.73 2.80 -14.08
N LEU A 303 3.91 1.55 -14.50
CA LEU A 303 4.77 1.24 -15.64
C LEU A 303 4.26 1.92 -16.92
N TYR A 304 2.96 1.79 -17.17
CA TYR A 304 2.36 2.24 -18.43
C TYR A 304 1.85 3.68 -18.41
N TYR A 305 1.85 4.36 -17.25
CA TYR A 305 1.19 5.65 -17.07
C TYR A 305 1.67 6.72 -18.07
N HIS A 306 2.97 6.79 -18.32
CA HIS A 306 3.57 7.80 -19.18
C HIS A 306 3.10 7.71 -20.64
N TYR A 307 2.64 6.55 -21.09
CA TYR A 307 2.08 6.39 -22.45
C TYR A 307 0.73 7.11 -22.63
N LEU A 308 0.06 7.55 -21.55
CA LEU A 308 -1.17 8.34 -21.62
C LEU A 308 -0.95 9.77 -22.15
N GLU A 309 0.27 10.30 -22.10
CA GLU A 309 0.62 11.67 -22.53
C GLU A 309 0.17 11.97 -23.98
N ASN A 310 0.35 11.02 -24.90
CA ASN A 310 0.16 11.21 -26.34
C ASN A 310 -0.91 10.28 -26.93
N HIS A 311 -2.04 10.09 -26.23
CA HIS A 311 -3.12 9.20 -26.68
C HIS A 311 -3.69 9.51 -28.08
N LYS A 312 -3.52 10.75 -28.60
CA LYS A 312 -3.93 11.15 -29.96
C LYS A 312 -2.86 11.05 -31.04
N LEU A 313 -1.57 10.99 -30.66
CA LEU A 313 -0.44 11.07 -31.60
C LEU A 313 0.32 9.76 -31.74
N SER A 314 0.03 8.76 -30.90
CA SER A 314 0.75 7.51 -30.95
C SER A 314 0.17 6.54 -31.99
N PHE A 315 0.79 6.56 -33.18
CA PHE A 315 0.53 5.61 -34.27
C PHE A 315 1.36 4.33 -34.16
N ALA A 316 2.33 4.28 -33.26
CA ALA A 316 3.16 3.10 -33.04
C ALA A 316 2.40 2.05 -32.20
N GLU A 317 2.37 0.81 -32.70
CA GLU A 317 1.66 -0.32 -32.07
C GLU A 317 2.01 -0.56 -30.58
N PRO A 318 3.29 -0.50 -30.13
CA PRO A 318 3.62 -0.74 -28.72
C PRO A 318 2.97 0.28 -27.76
N SER A 319 2.87 1.55 -28.15
CA SER A 319 2.28 2.57 -27.29
C SER A 319 0.77 2.41 -27.15
N ARG A 320 0.07 2.01 -28.22
CA ARG A 320 -1.38 1.73 -28.16
C ARG A 320 -1.67 0.55 -27.22
N LEU A 321 -0.85 -0.50 -27.32
CA LEU A 321 -0.92 -1.64 -26.41
C LEU A 321 -0.74 -1.19 -24.95
N TYR A 322 0.26 -0.36 -24.66
CA TYR A 322 0.54 0.09 -23.30
C TYR A 322 -0.49 1.07 -22.74
N ILE A 323 -1.09 1.93 -23.57
CA ILE A 323 -2.27 2.73 -23.17
C ILE A 323 -3.43 1.78 -22.76
N SER A 324 -3.71 0.77 -23.58
CA SER A 324 -4.76 -0.22 -23.29
C SER A 324 -4.46 -0.98 -22.00
N ARG A 325 -3.20 -1.38 -21.76
CA ARG A 325 -2.78 -2.05 -20.53
C ARG A 325 -2.91 -1.14 -19.32
N CYS A 326 -2.51 0.13 -19.41
CA CYS A 326 -2.65 1.10 -18.32
C CYS A 326 -4.13 1.20 -17.87
N LYS A 327 -5.04 1.38 -18.84
CA LYS A 327 -6.49 1.40 -18.59
C LYS A 327 -7.01 0.09 -18.01
N TYR A 328 -6.57 -1.05 -18.55
CA TYR A 328 -6.94 -2.38 -18.05
C TYR A 328 -6.56 -2.55 -16.57
N HIS A 329 -5.32 -2.24 -16.18
CA HIS A 329 -4.89 -2.41 -14.79
C HIS A 329 -5.62 -1.45 -13.84
N ALA A 330 -5.89 -0.19 -14.24
CA ALA A 330 -6.69 0.72 -13.43
C ALA A 330 -8.15 0.23 -13.25
N ALA A 331 -8.73 -0.31 -14.32
CA ALA A 331 -10.06 -0.92 -14.30
C ALA A 331 -10.12 -2.14 -13.37
N ALA A 332 -9.20 -3.08 -13.55
CA ALA A 332 -9.12 -4.30 -12.74
C ALA A 332 -8.85 -4.00 -11.26
N PHE A 333 -8.01 -3.01 -10.95
CA PHE A 333 -7.81 -2.51 -9.59
C PHE A 333 -9.14 -2.06 -8.95
N SER A 334 -9.94 -1.32 -9.69
CA SER A 334 -11.24 -0.81 -9.22
C SER A 334 -12.28 -1.92 -9.08
N ASP A 335 -12.23 -2.93 -9.95
CA ASP A 335 -13.09 -4.12 -9.86
C ASP A 335 -12.76 -4.96 -8.62
N ILE A 336 -11.47 -5.08 -8.25
CA ILE A 336 -11.04 -5.71 -6.98
C ILE A 336 -11.54 -4.89 -5.78
N ILE A 337 -11.45 -3.55 -5.83
CA ILE A 337 -12.01 -2.69 -4.78
C ILE A 337 -13.51 -2.93 -4.62
N ARG A 338 -14.26 -3.02 -5.72
CA ARG A 338 -15.70 -3.28 -5.69
C ARG A 338 -16.01 -4.54 -4.89
N VAL A 339 -15.31 -5.64 -5.18
CA VAL A 339 -15.46 -6.90 -4.44
C VAL A 339 -15.06 -6.72 -2.97
N SER A 340 -13.93 -6.06 -2.73
CA SER A 340 -13.38 -5.80 -1.39
C SER A 340 -14.32 -4.98 -0.50
N LEU A 341 -15.04 -4.00 -1.05
CA LEU A 341 -16.03 -3.19 -0.32
C LEU A 341 -17.26 -3.99 0.11
N THR A 342 -17.60 -5.05 -0.63
CA THR A 342 -18.76 -5.91 -0.32
C THR A 342 -18.45 -7.04 0.67
N ASN A 343 -17.18 -7.24 1.03
CA ASN A 343 -16.75 -8.36 1.86
C ASN A 343 -15.85 -7.93 3.02
N ASN A 344 -16.39 -7.99 4.24
CA ASN A 344 -15.70 -7.57 5.47
C ASN A 344 -14.45 -8.41 5.79
N GLU A 345 -14.26 -9.59 5.21
CA GLU A 345 -13.08 -10.45 5.44
C GLU A 345 -12.00 -10.27 4.35
N ALA A 346 -12.26 -9.41 3.36
CA ALA A 346 -11.36 -9.09 2.26
C ALA A 346 -11.21 -7.58 2.02
N GLU A 347 -11.60 -6.73 2.98
CA GLU A 347 -11.57 -5.28 2.75
C GLU A 347 -10.13 -4.73 2.70
N ALA A 348 -9.89 -3.85 1.73
CA ALA A 348 -8.62 -3.19 1.47
C ALA A 348 -8.45 -1.93 2.33
N VAL A 349 -8.52 -2.08 3.65
CA VAL A 349 -8.42 -0.94 4.60
C VAL A 349 -6.96 -0.65 4.99
N TYR A 350 -6.10 -0.47 3.98
CA TYR A 350 -4.67 -0.21 4.10
C TYR A 350 -4.40 1.27 3.81
N ASN A 351 -3.54 1.95 4.58
CA ASN A 351 -3.21 3.37 4.32
C ASN A 351 -2.72 3.59 2.88
N ILE A 352 -1.77 2.78 2.43
CA ILE A 352 -1.15 2.91 1.10
C ILE A 352 -2.15 2.67 -0.05
N VAL A 353 -3.20 1.87 0.19
CA VAL A 353 -4.25 1.66 -0.83
C VAL A 353 -4.97 2.96 -1.14
N GLY A 354 -5.02 3.93 -0.22
CA GLY A 354 -5.52 5.28 -0.51
C GLY A 354 -4.75 5.94 -1.66
N HIS A 355 -3.42 5.89 -1.62
CA HIS A 355 -2.57 6.45 -2.69
C HIS A 355 -2.72 5.65 -3.98
N MET A 356 -2.69 4.33 -3.91
CA MET A 356 -2.90 3.46 -5.08
C MET A 356 -4.23 3.76 -5.78
N THR A 357 -5.28 4.01 -5.00
CA THR A 357 -6.63 4.36 -5.48
C THR A 357 -6.65 5.72 -6.15
N VAL A 358 -5.91 6.71 -5.64
CA VAL A 358 -5.76 8.03 -6.29
C VAL A 358 -5.08 7.89 -7.66
N VAL A 359 -4.00 7.12 -7.75
CA VAL A 359 -3.29 6.88 -9.03
C VAL A 359 -4.14 6.09 -10.02
N SER A 360 -4.86 5.06 -9.57
CA SER A 360 -5.79 4.32 -10.44
C SER A 360 -6.92 5.23 -10.93
N SER A 361 -7.46 6.07 -10.05
CA SER A 361 -8.53 7.02 -10.37
C SER A 361 -8.09 8.07 -11.39
N SER A 362 -6.82 8.51 -11.41
CA SER A 362 -6.36 9.45 -12.42
C SER A 362 -6.38 8.86 -13.84
N VAL A 363 -6.14 7.55 -13.98
CA VAL A 363 -6.31 6.83 -15.27
C VAL A 363 -7.79 6.70 -15.66
N LEU A 364 -8.68 6.53 -14.69
CA LEU A 364 -10.12 6.54 -14.97
C LEU A 364 -10.60 7.93 -15.38
N VAL A 365 -10.12 8.99 -14.73
CA VAL A 365 -10.36 10.38 -15.14
C VAL A 365 -9.86 10.60 -16.56
N HIS A 366 -8.65 10.14 -16.91
CA HIS A 366 -8.17 10.16 -18.29
C HIS A 366 -9.16 9.46 -19.25
N THR A 367 -9.68 8.30 -18.85
CA THR A 367 -10.59 7.51 -19.68
C THR A 367 -11.95 8.19 -19.86
N VAL A 368 -12.49 8.84 -18.83
CA VAL A 368 -13.73 9.62 -18.92
C VAL A 368 -13.54 10.84 -19.84
N LEU A 369 -12.46 11.59 -19.64
CA LEU A 369 -12.22 12.83 -20.39
C LEU A 369 -11.80 12.58 -21.84
N PHE A 370 -10.96 11.57 -22.09
CA PHE A 370 -10.28 11.38 -23.37
C PHE A 370 -10.51 10.01 -24.04
N GLY A 371 -11.21 9.07 -23.38
CA GLY A 371 -11.53 7.75 -23.94
C GLY A 371 -12.69 7.75 -24.93
N GLY A 372 -12.94 6.59 -25.53
CA GLY A 372 -14.08 6.38 -26.43
C GLY A 372 -15.41 6.37 -25.68
N ASN A 373 -16.50 6.76 -26.35
CA ASN A 373 -17.84 6.86 -25.74
C ASN A 373 -18.31 5.58 -25.03
N SER A 374 -17.92 4.41 -25.55
CA SER A 374 -18.24 3.11 -24.93
C SER A 374 -17.53 2.86 -23.60
N GLU A 375 -16.40 3.53 -23.35
CA GLU A 375 -15.59 3.35 -22.12
C GLU A 375 -16.06 4.25 -20.96
N VAL A 376 -16.71 5.38 -21.27
CA VAL A 376 -17.02 6.46 -20.31
C VAL A 376 -17.89 5.98 -19.14
N ARG A 377 -18.97 5.23 -19.43
CA ARG A 377 -19.92 4.79 -18.40
C ARG A 377 -19.24 3.92 -17.35
N GLU A 378 -18.52 2.88 -17.77
CA GLU A 378 -17.85 1.97 -16.86
C GLU A 378 -16.70 2.66 -16.11
N ALA A 379 -15.95 3.54 -16.77
CA ALA A 379 -14.90 4.32 -16.11
C ALA A 379 -15.48 5.23 -15.00
N ARG A 380 -16.65 5.83 -15.23
CA ARG A 380 -17.38 6.62 -14.24
C ARG A 380 -17.82 5.78 -13.03
N GLU A 381 -18.40 4.61 -13.27
CA GLU A 381 -18.84 3.70 -12.20
C GLU A 381 -17.67 3.21 -11.34
N ARG A 382 -16.54 2.88 -11.97
CA ARG A 382 -15.31 2.50 -11.27
C ARG A 382 -14.71 3.66 -10.47
N LEU A 383 -14.79 4.88 -10.99
CA LEU A 383 -14.35 6.08 -10.27
C LEU A 383 -15.18 6.28 -9.00
N GLU A 384 -16.50 6.08 -9.08
CA GLU A 384 -17.39 6.15 -7.92
C GLU A 384 -17.06 5.09 -6.86
N VAL A 385 -16.78 3.85 -7.27
CA VAL A 385 -16.28 2.78 -6.38
C VAL A 385 -14.97 3.18 -5.68
N ASN A 386 -14.03 3.78 -6.41
CA ASN A 386 -12.78 4.25 -5.84
C ASN A 386 -13.00 5.36 -4.79
N PHE A 387 -13.90 6.31 -5.05
CA PHE A 387 -14.26 7.34 -4.07
C PHE A 387 -14.93 6.76 -2.83
N GLN A 388 -15.80 5.75 -2.98
CA GLN A 388 -16.40 5.06 -1.83
C GLN A 388 -15.31 4.44 -0.93
N LEU A 389 -14.27 3.84 -1.53
CA LEU A 389 -13.13 3.33 -0.75
C LEU A 389 -12.36 4.46 -0.07
N LEU A 390 -12.05 5.56 -0.77
CA LEU A 390 -11.32 6.69 -0.19
C LEU A 390 -12.06 7.29 1.02
N VAL A 391 -13.37 7.49 0.91
CA VAL A 391 -14.22 7.96 2.02
C VAL A 391 -14.24 6.94 3.17
N LYS A 392 -14.24 5.64 2.87
CA LYS A 392 -14.13 4.60 3.91
C LYS A 392 -12.77 4.63 4.61
N LEU A 393 -11.68 4.79 3.86
CA LEU A 393 -10.32 4.84 4.38
C LEU A 393 -10.08 6.08 5.25
N ASP A 394 -10.64 7.24 4.88
CA ASP A 394 -10.53 8.50 5.64
C ASP A 394 -11.04 8.39 7.09
N LYS A 395 -11.98 7.46 7.34
CA LYS A 395 -12.47 7.16 8.70
C LYS A 395 -11.40 6.54 9.61
N PHE A 396 -10.41 5.87 9.02
CA PHE A 396 -9.35 5.15 9.75
C PHE A 396 -7.99 5.83 9.65
N TRP A 397 -7.75 6.54 8.55
CA TRP A 397 -6.44 7.03 8.15
C TRP A 397 -6.51 8.54 7.84
N PRO A 398 -6.18 9.41 8.81
CA PRO A 398 -6.12 10.86 8.60
C PRO A 398 -5.28 11.30 7.40
N SER A 399 -4.27 10.50 7.04
CA SER A 399 -3.42 10.67 5.84
C SER A 399 -4.16 10.55 4.51
N VAL A 400 -5.41 10.08 4.48
CA VAL A 400 -6.17 9.91 3.23
C VAL A 400 -6.82 11.20 2.75
N ALA A 401 -7.25 12.09 3.64
CA ALA A 401 -7.81 13.39 3.25
C ALA A 401 -6.88 14.21 2.32
N PRO A 402 -5.56 14.35 2.62
CA PRO A 402 -4.61 14.96 1.68
C PRO A 402 -4.54 14.27 0.32
N LEU A 403 -4.66 12.93 0.27
CA LEU A 403 -4.65 12.16 -0.99
C LEU A 403 -5.90 12.42 -1.83
N ILE A 404 -7.07 12.56 -1.21
CA ILE A 404 -8.30 12.95 -1.91
C ILE A 404 -8.14 14.34 -2.54
N ASN A 405 -7.62 15.32 -1.78
CA ASN A 405 -7.34 16.66 -2.29
C ASN A 405 -6.36 16.65 -3.47
N ARG A 406 -5.44 15.70 -3.47
CA ARG A 406 -4.47 15.50 -4.55
C ARG A 406 -5.12 15.04 -5.85
N LEU A 407 -6.08 14.12 -5.77
CA LEU A 407 -6.89 13.71 -6.92
C LEU A 407 -7.75 14.87 -7.45
N ILE A 408 -8.33 15.68 -6.56
CA ILE A 408 -9.08 16.89 -6.93
C ILE A 408 -8.20 17.85 -7.71
N LYS A 409 -7.00 18.17 -7.20
CA LYS A 409 -6.02 19.03 -7.89
C LYS A 409 -5.67 18.50 -9.28
N PHE A 410 -5.46 17.19 -9.39
CA PHE A 410 -5.21 16.54 -10.68
C PHE A 410 -6.38 16.67 -11.66
N GLN A 411 -7.60 16.42 -11.19
CA GLN A 411 -8.79 16.54 -12.02
C GLN A 411 -9.02 17.99 -12.48
N ASN A 412 -8.95 18.95 -11.56
CA ASN A 412 -9.10 20.37 -11.90
C ASN A 412 -8.07 20.77 -12.96
N PHE A 413 -6.82 20.33 -12.80
CA PHE A 413 -5.81 20.54 -13.83
C PHE A 413 -6.20 19.92 -15.18
N CYS A 414 -6.73 18.70 -15.22
CA CYS A 414 -7.17 18.10 -16.48
C CYS A 414 -8.34 18.83 -17.15
N ILE A 415 -9.23 19.47 -16.36
CA ILE A 415 -10.41 20.19 -16.84
C ILE A 415 -10.06 21.62 -17.28
N GLU A 416 -9.28 22.33 -16.47
CA GLU A 416 -8.97 23.75 -16.64
C GLU A 416 -7.78 23.99 -17.58
N SER A 417 -6.91 23.00 -17.76
CA SER A 417 -5.70 23.19 -18.54
C SER A 417 -6.00 23.39 -20.02
N THR A 418 -5.57 24.54 -20.55
CA THR A 418 -5.40 24.76 -22.00
C THR A 418 -4.18 24.02 -22.56
N SER A 419 -3.44 23.28 -21.73
CA SER A 419 -2.25 22.52 -22.14
C SER A 419 -2.65 21.35 -23.04
N PRO A 420 -1.94 21.14 -24.15
CA PRO A 420 -2.22 20.03 -25.06
C PRO A 420 -1.93 18.64 -24.44
N GLN A 421 -1.24 18.56 -23.30
CA GLN A 421 -0.77 17.29 -22.71
C GLN A 421 -0.93 17.25 -21.18
N PRO A 422 -2.15 17.07 -20.63
CA PRO A 422 -2.38 17.06 -19.20
C PRO A 422 -1.69 15.89 -18.47
N HIS A 423 -1.39 14.81 -19.19
CA HIS A 423 -0.76 13.60 -18.67
C HIS A 423 0.75 13.58 -18.92
N LYS A 424 1.35 14.71 -19.33
CA LYS A 424 2.79 14.80 -19.55
C LYS A 424 3.57 14.36 -18.33
N MET A 425 4.57 13.51 -18.56
CA MET A 425 5.45 13.03 -17.51
C MET A 425 6.50 14.10 -17.16
N ASP A 426 6.13 15.02 -16.27
CA ASP A 426 7.00 16.05 -15.72
C ASP A 426 7.23 15.88 -14.21
N ARG A 427 7.99 16.79 -13.59
CA ARG A 427 8.26 16.76 -12.14
C ARG A 427 6.99 16.75 -11.31
N TRP A 428 5.97 17.49 -11.73
CA TRP A 428 4.69 17.54 -11.03
C TRP A 428 3.95 16.20 -11.14
N MET A 429 3.97 15.56 -12.31
CA MET A 429 3.36 14.24 -12.51
C MET A 429 4.07 13.16 -11.70
N ILE A 430 5.40 13.13 -11.68
CA ILE A 430 6.15 12.22 -10.80
C ILE A 430 5.85 12.46 -9.34
N LYS A 431 5.77 13.74 -8.93
CA LYS A 431 5.33 14.09 -7.59
C LYS A 431 3.94 13.54 -7.31
N PHE A 432 2.98 13.66 -8.24
CA PHE A 432 1.62 13.11 -8.16
C PHE A 432 1.55 11.56 -8.13
N LEU A 433 2.42 10.86 -8.85
CA LEU A 433 2.39 9.40 -8.96
C LEU A 433 3.12 8.70 -7.82
N LEU A 434 4.25 9.27 -7.37
CA LEU A 434 5.18 8.56 -6.47
C LEU A 434 5.25 9.21 -5.09
N GLN A 435 5.36 10.54 -5.03
CA GLN A 435 5.68 11.30 -3.80
C GLN A 435 4.40 11.62 -3.00
N HIS A 436 3.74 10.58 -2.51
CA HIS A 436 2.46 10.65 -1.81
C HIS A 436 2.54 11.19 -0.37
N GLY A 437 3.75 11.23 0.21
CA GLY A 437 4.00 11.85 1.51
C GLY A 437 4.26 13.37 1.43
N LEU A 438 4.33 13.94 0.23
CA LEU A 438 4.59 15.37 0.03
C LEU A 438 3.35 16.10 -0.46
N ASP A 439 3.20 17.35 -0.03
CA ASP A 439 2.16 18.24 -0.51
C ASP A 439 2.30 18.49 -2.01
N LEU A 440 1.21 18.29 -2.74
CA LEU A 440 1.14 18.59 -4.17
C LEU A 440 0.71 20.05 -4.36
N ASN A 441 1.63 20.91 -4.78
CA ASN A 441 1.34 22.30 -5.12
C ASN A 441 0.56 22.40 -6.44
N SER A 442 0.10 23.60 -6.80
CA SER A 442 -0.46 23.79 -8.14
C SER A 442 0.62 23.51 -9.18
N ARG A 443 0.23 22.98 -10.35
CA ARG A 443 1.19 22.63 -11.40
C ARG A 443 1.82 23.88 -12.02
N ASP A 444 1.11 24.99 -12.02
CA ASP A 444 1.58 26.28 -12.53
C ASP A 444 2.68 26.87 -11.64
N ASP A 445 2.61 26.67 -10.31
CA ASP A 445 3.66 27.11 -9.38
C ASP A 445 5.02 26.44 -9.67
N VAL A 446 4.99 25.17 -10.10
CA VAL A 446 6.20 24.39 -10.45
C VAL A 446 6.78 24.83 -11.80
N GLN A 447 5.94 25.32 -12.72
CA GLN A 447 6.39 25.89 -13.99
C GLN A 447 6.96 27.30 -13.82
N SER A 448 6.47 28.10 -12.86
CA SER A 448 6.99 29.45 -12.61
C SER A 448 8.40 29.53 -11.99
N GLU A 449 8.93 28.43 -11.45
CA GLU A 449 10.36 28.33 -11.06
C GLU A 449 11.29 28.13 -12.28
N GLU A 450 10.74 27.83 -13.45
CA GLU A 450 11.44 27.77 -14.74
C GLU A 450 10.94 28.95 -15.63
N VAL A 451 11.76 29.99 -15.75
CA VAL A 451 11.52 31.28 -16.45
C VAL A 451 10.72 31.16 -17.79
N PRO A 452 9.88 32.16 -18.16
CA PRO A 452 8.52 31.95 -18.67
C PRO A 452 8.44 31.82 -20.21
N PHE A 453 7.40 31.14 -20.69
CA PHE A 453 7.04 31.17 -22.10
C PHE A 453 5.60 31.65 -22.38
N TYR A 454 5.56 32.53 -23.37
CA TYR A 454 4.44 33.23 -23.99
C TYR A 454 3.15 32.39 -24.16
N ARG A 455 2.01 32.95 -23.76
CA ARG A 455 0.68 32.51 -24.20
C ARG A 455 0.49 32.86 -25.68
N PRO A 456 0.19 31.91 -26.58
CA PRO A 456 -0.49 32.22 -27.82
C PRO A 456 -1.98 32.38 -27.52
N SER A 457 -2.53 33.54 -27.87
CA SER A 457 -3.96 33.78 -27.88
C SER A 457 -4.61 33.03 -29.04
N ASN A 458 -5.78 32.47 -28.76
CA ASN A 458 -6.83 31.99 -29.68
C ASN A 458 -6.71 30.55 -30.17
N CYS A 459 -7.61 29.68 -29.67
CA CYS A 459 -8.20 28.61 -30.46
C CYS A 459 -9.72 28.66 -30.33
N VAL A 460 -10.37 28.75 -31.49
CA VAL A 460 -11.80 28.86 -31.72
C VAL A 460 -12.50 27.54 -31.36
N GLY A 461 -13.67 27.63 -30.73
CA GLY A 461 -14.48 26.50 -30.31
C GLY A 461 -14.90 25.58 -31.46
N SER A 462 -14.62 24.29 -31.28
CA SER A 462 -15.18 23.20 -32.08
C SER A 462 -16.13 22.38 -31.21
N SER A 463 -17.03 21.60 -31.83
CA SER A 463 -17.97 20.66 -31.19
C SER A 463 -17.35 19.74 -30.12
N SER A 464 -16.01 19.56 -30.14
CA SER A 464 -15.25 18.84 -29.12
C SER A 464 -15.30 19.47 -27.72
N ASN A 465 -15.58 20.78 -27.61
CA ASN A 465 -15.57 21.48 -26.34
C ASN A 465 -16.80 21.14 -25.49
N TRP A 466 -17.97 20.94 -26.11
CA TRP A 466 -19.20 20.59 -25.40
C TRP A 466 -19.13 19.19 -24.78
N GLU A 467 -18.66 18.20 -25.54
CA GLU A 467 -18.54 16.82 -25.04
C GLU A 467 -17.51 16.72 -23.91
N LEU A 468 -16.38 17.44 -24.04
CA LEU A 468 -15.39 17.53 -22.97
C LEU A 468 -15.97 18.23 -21.74
N LEU A 469 -16.70 19.33 -21.89
CA LEU A 469 -17.39 20.02 -20.79
C LEU A 469 -18.38 19.09 -20.06
N GLU A 470 -19.16 18.30 -20.79
CA GLU A 470 -20.11 17.36 -20.19
C GLU A 470 -19.37 16.21 -19.46
N ARG A 471 -18.31 15.68 -20.04
CA ARG A 471 -17.45 14.66 -19.39
C ARG A 471 -16.74 15.22 -18.14
N SER A 472 -16.32 16.49 -18.17
CA SER A 472 -15.77 17.19 -17.01
C SER A 472 -16.79 17.29 -15.89
N ARG A 473 -18.03 17.70 -16.19
CA ARG A 473 -19.13 17.74 -15.20
C ARG A 473 -19.37 16.39 -14.55
N MET A 474 -19.31 15.28 -15.30
CA MET A 474 -19.48 13.93 -14.74
C MET A 474 -18.43 13.60 -13.67
N THR A 475 -17.17 13.98 -13.90
CA THR A 475 -16.10 13.77 -12.91
C THR A 475 -16.26 14.68 -11.70
N GLU A 476 -16.70 15.93 -11.89
CA GLU A 476 -16.92 16.88 -10.79
C GLU A 476 -18.09 16.47 -9.89
N GLU A 477 -19.16 15.91 -10.46
CA GLU A 477 -20.32 15.41 -9.73
C GLU A 477 -19.95 14.29 -8.75
N ILE A 478 -19.07 13.38 -9.14
CA ILE A 478 -18.61 12.29 -8.25
C ILE A 478 -17.86 12.87 -7.05
N ILE A 479 -16.96 13.82 -7.28
CA ILE A 479 -16.19 14.47 -6.21
C ILE A 479 -17.09 15.25 -5.27
N ARG A 480 -18.00 16.07 -5.82
CA ARG A 480 -18.96 16.85 -5.02
C ARG A 480 -19.89 15.93 -4.23
N GLY A 481 -20.38 14.86 -4.85
CA GLY A 481 -21.20 13.84 -4.18
C GLY A 481 -20.48 13.17 -3.01
N ALA A 482 -19.19 12.85 -3.18
CA ALA A 482 -18.36 12.26 -2.14
C ALA A 482 -18.06 13.24 -0.98
N GLN A 483 -17.94 14.54 -1.25
CA GLN A 483 -17.73 15.58 -0.23
C GLN A 483 -18.98 15.91 0.60
N VAL A 484 -20.17 15.75 0.02
CA VAL A 484 -21.47 16.09 0.63
C VAL A 484 -22.09 14.90 1.39
N ALA A 485 -21.59 13.68 1.21
CA ALA A 485 -22.05 12.51 1.95
C ALA A 485 -21.90 12.73 3.48
N PRO A 486 -22.96 12.55 4.28
CA PRO A 486 -22.94 12.90 5.70
C PRO A 486 -21.88 12.10 6.45
N ARG A 487 -20.97 12.83 7.11
CA ARG A 487 -20.00 12.31 8.08
C ARG A 487 -20.75 11.87 9.35
N ASN A 488 -21.52 10.79 9.28
CA ASN A 488 -22.15 10.24 10.47
C ASN A 488 -21.06 9.66 11.39
N ILE A 489 -21.06 10.20 12.62
CA ILE A 489 -20.06 10.19 13.70
C ILE A 489 -19.77 8.78 14.25
#